data_AF-A0A3L6DI73-F1
#
_entry.id   AF-A0A3L6DI73-F1
#
_cell.length_a   1.000
_cell.length_b   1.000
_cell.length_c   1.000
_cell.angle_alpha   90.00
_cell.angle_beta   90.00
_cell.angle_gamma   90.00
#
_symmetry.space_group_name_H-M   'P 1'
#
loop_
_entity.id
_entity.type
_entity.pdbx_description
1 polymer ?
#
loop_
_entity_poly.entity_id
_entity_poly.type
_entity_poly.pdbx_seq_one_letter_code
_entity_poly.pdbx_strand_id
1 'polypeptide(L)'
;MQSPELSSSSPVLLNIGGKKYATTVETLMQREPDSMLAAMFSGRHTLHDHPTTGKGMVFVDRDGKHFRHVLNWLRDGAIPVLSESDYQQLLREAEYYQLLGLVDYINERLGWKETDNSEAELTRKDVIKCIQTQRVRFRGVNLSGLDLSKLDLSEVDFSYACIKNTDFSYANLYKAKFGQVEASSSSFQNAILRECEFIGANLEESILDGANLRSANLQDACLTRCSFILTDLHSAHLQTANLTQADLRGANLEAANLKGAKLSGTNLQGANLQRAYLREVDLRDTQLTGAKLGGANLLGAIR
;
A
#
# COMPACT_ATOMS: atom_id res chain seq x y z
N MET A 1 27.02 -38.29 -6.85
CA MET A 1 26.50 -38.16 -8.23
C MET A 1 26.02 -36.72 -8.37
N GLN A 2 26.72 -35.92 -9.17
CA GLN A 2 26.33 -34.54 -9.45
C GLN A 2 24.98 -34.55 -10.18
N SER A 3 24.04 -33.75 -9.71
CA SER A 3 22.78 -33.45 -10.40
C SER A 3 23.12 -32.96 -11.81
N PRO A 4 22.48 -33.47 -12.88
CA PRO A 4 22.77 -33.03 -14.23
C PRO A 4 22.49 -31.52 -14.33
N GLU A 5 23.49 -30.75 -14.78
CA GLU A 5 23.30 -29.33 -15.12
C GLU A 5 22.22 -29.26 -16.21
N LEU A 6 21.06 -28.70 -15.86
CA LEU A 6 19.98 -28.47 -16.80
C LEU A 6 20.46 -27.46 -17.84
N SER A 7 20.64 -27.88 -19.09
CA SER A 7 20.91 -26.97 -20.20
C SER A 7 19.72 -26.02 -20.40
N SER A 8 19.96 -24.79 -20.88
CA SER A 8 18.89 -23.80 -21.10
C SER A 8 17.74 -24.32 -21.96
N SER A 9 18.02 -25.23 -22.91
CA SER A 9 17.08 -25.86 -23.81
C SER A 9 16.45 -27.17 -23.30
N SER A 10 16.77 -27.62 -22.08
CA SER A 10 16.23 -28.86 -21.53
C SER A 10 14.71 -28.78 -21.31
N PRO A 11 13.93 -29.78 -21.77
CA PRO A 11 12.50 -29.80 -21.55
C PRO A 11 12.19 -30.04 -20.06
N VAL A 12 11.29 -29.22 -19.53
CA VAL A 12 10.74 -29.31 -18.18
C VAL A 12 9.29 -29.75 -18.27
N LEU A 13 8.96 -30.81 -17.53
CA LEU A 13 7.59 -31.30 -17.38
C LEU A 13 7.05 -30.84 -16.02
N LEU A 14 5.90 -30.17 -16.03
CA LEU A 14 5.24 -29.62 -14.85
C LEU A 14 3.88 -30.29 -14.66
N ASN A 15 3.51 -30.54 -13.41
CA ASN A 15 2.18 -30.95 -13.00
C ASN A 15 1.63 -29.95 -11.97
N ILE A 16 0.69 -29.10 -12.39
CA ILE A 16 0.09 -28.06 -11.56
C ILE A 16 -1.31 -28.52 -11.16
N GLY A 17 -1.46 -29.01 -9.93
CA GLY A 17 -2.75 -29.49 -9.40
C GLY A 17 -3.44 -30.57 -10.24
N GLY A 18 -2.65 -31.42 -10.92
CA GLY A 18 -3.15 -32.47 -11.81
C GLY A 18 -3.12 -32.12 -13.31
N LYS A 19 -2.88 -30.86 -13.67
CA LYS A 19 -2.74 -30.44 -15.09
C LYS A 19 -1.28 -30.47 -15.53
N LYS A 20 -1.02 -31.15 -16.64
CA LYS A 20 0.33 -31.36 -17.18
C LYS A 20 0.71 -30.28 -18.19
N TYR A 21 1.91 -29.72 -18.03
CA TYR A 21 2.51 -28.74 -18.93
C TYR A 21 3.93 -29.15 -19.31
N ALA A 22 4.37 -28.70 -20.49
CA ALA A 22 5.74 -28.86 -20.96
C ALA A 22 6.28 -27.49 -21.39
N THR A 23 7.52 -27.19 -21.00
CA THR A 23 8.21 -25.94 -21.32
C THR A 23 9.73 -26.13 -21.25
N THR A 24 10.53 -25.07 -21.35
CA THR A 24 12.00 -25.12 -21.14
C THR A 24 12.40 -24.37 -19.87
N VAL A 25 13.58 -24.68 -19.34
CA VAL A 25 14.20 -23.93 -18.23
C VAL A 25 14.36 -22.46 -18.61
N GLU A 26 14.83 -22.18 -19.83
CA GLU A 26 14.93 -20.82 -20.37
C GLU A 26 13.60 -20.05 -20.26
N THR A 27 12.48 -20.65 -20.64
CA THR A 27 11.16 -20.01 -20.53
C THR A 27 10.84 -19.63 -19.09
N LEU A 28 11.14 -20.49 -18.12
CA LEU A 28 10.80 -20.27 -16.71
C LEU A 28 11.68 -19.21 -16.04
N MET A 29 12.83 -18.87 -16.63
CA MET A 29 13.85 -18.03 -16.01
C MET A 29 14.08 -16.69 -16.73
N GLN A 30 13.80 -16.60 -18.03
CA GLN A 30 14.26 -15.47 -18.85
C GLN A 30 13.52 -14.16 -18.55
N ARG A 31 12.19 -14.20 -18.46
CA ARG A 31 11.37 -12.98 -18.38
C ARG A 31 11.24 -12.43 -16.96
N GLU A 32 11.14 -13.31 -15.99
CA GLU A 32 10.89 -12.99 -14.57
C GLU A 32 11.95 -13.73 -13.71
N PRO A 33 13.22 -13.32 -13.79
CA PRO A 33 14.35 -14.07 -13.21
C PRO A 33 14.32 -14.17 -11.69
N ASP A 34 13.59 -13.27 -11.02
CA ASP A 34 13.42 -13.24 -9.57
C ASP A 34 12.15 -13.98 -9.09
N SER A 35 11.40 -14.59 -10.01
CA SER A 35 10.18 -15.34 -9.67
C SER A 35 10.46 -16.64 -8.92
N MET A 36 9.44 -17.15 -8.23
CA MET A 36 9.50 -18.46 -7.58
C MET A 36 9.82 -19.56 -8.62
N LEU A 37 9.23 -19.49 -9.81
CA LEU A 37 9.51 -20.44 -10.89
C LEU A 37 10.97 -20.37 -11.33
N ALA A 38 11.54 -19.17 -11.52
CA ALA A 38 12.95 -19.04 -11.85
C ALA A 38 13.85 -19.61 -10.74
N ALA A 39 13.54 -19.35 -9.47
CA ALA A 39 14.28 -19.88 -8.33
C ALA A 39 14.21 -21.42 -8.21
N MET A 40 13.06 -22.02 -8.54
CA MET A 40 12.88 -23.47 -8.55
C MET A 40 13.78 -24.16 -9.58
N PHE A 41 14.02 -23.52 -10.74
CA PHE A 41 14.76 -24.10 -11.86
C PHE A 41 16.17 -23.52 -12.04
N SER A 42 16.63 -22.66 -11.13
CA SER A 42 17.96 -22.04 -11.16
C SER A 42 19.12 -23.00 -10.82
N GLY A 43 18.85 -24.29 -10.61
CA GLY A 43 19.83 -25.29 -10.15
C GLY A 43 20.22 -25.17 -8.66
N ARG A 44 19.64 -24.23 -7.90
CA ARG A 44 19.95 -24.01 -6.47
C ARG A 44 19.13 -24.87 -5.51
N HIS A 45 18.07 -25.51 -6.00
CA HIS A 45 17.15 -26.32 -5.21
C HIS A 45 17.07 -27.75 -5.77
N THR A 46 17.10 -28.75 -4.89
CA THR A 46 16.86 -30.14 -5.31
C THR A 46 15.36 -30.34 -5.48
N LEU A 47 14.92 -30.50 -6.73
CA LEU A 47 13.55 -30.85 -7.04
C LEU A 47 13.36 -32.36 -6.76
N HIS A 48 12.52 -32.69 -5.79
CA HIS A 48 12.21 -34.09 -5.48
C HIS A 48 11.14 -34.62 -6.45
N ASP A 49 11.42 -35.78 -7.07
CA ASP A 49 10.42 -36.52 -7.84
C ASP A 49 9.26 -36.92 -6.92
N HIS A 50 8.02 -36.58 -7.30
CA HIS A 50 6.85 -37.08 -6.59
C HIS A 50 6.61 -38.55 -7.01
N PRO A 51 6.44 -39.49 -6.06
CA PRO A 51 6.44 -40.94 -6.36
C PRO A 51 5.31 -41.42 -7.30
N THR A 52 4.29 -40.60 -7.53
CA THR A 52 3.16 -40.89 -8.42
C THR A 52 3.15 -40.11 -9.74
N THR A 53 4.08 -39.17 -9.94
CA THR A 53 4.25 -38.48 -11.23
C THR A 53 5.37 -39.17 -12.01
N GLY A 54 5.13 -39.49 -13.28
CA GLY A 54 6.13 -40.14 -14.13
C GLY A 54 7.49 -39.44 -14.04
N LYS A 55 8.58 -40.22 -14.06
CA LYS A 55 9.97 -39.77 -13.88
C LYS A 55 10.23 -38.41 -14.56
N GLY A 56 10.74 -37.43 -13.80
CA GLY A 56 11.18 -36.13 -14.33
C GLY A 56 10.08 -35.05 -14.44
N MET A 57 8.93 -35.23 -13.78
CA MET A 57 7.85 -34.24 -13.75
C MET A 57 7.76 -33.57 -12.38
N VAL A 58 7.86 -32.23 -12.37
CA VAL A 58 7.82 -31.41 -11.15
C VAL A 58 6.36 -31.14 -10.79
N PHE A 59 5.95 -31.56 -9.59
CA PHE A 59 4.62 -31.29 -9.06
C PHE A 59 4.57 -29.97 -8.30
N VAL A 60 3.53 -29.18 -8.56
CA VAL A 60 3.19 -27.96 -7.81
C VAL A 60 1.74 -28.06 -7.37
N ASP A 61 1.53 -27.97 -6.06
CA ASP A 61 0.21 -28.07 -5.43
C ASP A 61 -0.57 -26.75 -5.54
N ARG A 62 -1.03 -26.45 -6.76
CA ARG A 62 -1.77 -25.22 -7.13
C ARG A 62 -2.82 -25.52 -8.18
N ASP A 63 -3.79 -24.62 -8.37
CA ASP A 63 -4.78 -24.77 -9.44
C ASP A 63 -4.12 -24.57 -10.82
N GLY A 64 -4.02 -25.66 -11.59
CA GLY A 64 -3.49 -25.58 -12.95
C GLY A 64 -4.37 -24.84 -13.93
N LYS A 65 -5.62 -24.47 -13.60
CA LYS A 65 -6.60 -23.92 -14.56
C LYS A 65 -6.06 -22.76 -15.39
N HIS A 66 -5.38 -21.81 -14.77
CA HIS A 66 -4.86 -20.60 -15.43
C HIS A 66 -3.36 -20.65 -15.74
N PHE A 67 -2.68 -21.75 -15.42
CA PHE A 67 -1.22 -21.87 -15.59
C PHE A 67 -0.77 -21.77 -17.06
N ARG A 68 -1.67 -22.03 -18.02
CA ARG A 68 -1.42 -21.76 -19.45
C ARG A 68 -1.05 -20.29 -19.68
N HIS A 69 -1.73 -19.37 -19.00
CA HIS A 69 -1.53 -17.93 -19.15
C HIS A 69 -0.22 -17.49 -18.51
N VAL A 70 0.18 -18.11 -17.39
CA VAL A 70 1.52 -17.96 -16.81
C VAL A 70 2.60 -18.35 -17.82
N LEU A 71 2.45 -19.47 -18.52
CA LEU A 71 3.42 -19.88 -19.53
C LEU A 71 3.45 -18.95 -20.75
N ASN A 72 2.30 -18.46 -21.21
CA ASN A 72 2.29 -17.50 -22.31
C ASN A 72 2.98 -16.19 -21.90
N TRP A 73 2.67 -15.67 -20.69
CA TRP A 73 3.38 -14.51 -20.13
C TRP A 73 4.89 -14.69 -20.19
N LEU A 74 5.38 -15.82 -19.69
CA LEU A 74 6.82 -16.12 -19.63
C LEU A 74 7.47 -16.30 -21.01
N ARG A 75 6.72 -16.73 -22.03
CA ARG A 75 7.23 -16.96 -23.40
C ARG A 75 7.32 -15.69 -24.22
N ASP A 76 6.20 -15.00 -24.33
CA ASP A 76 6.03 -13.88 -25.27
C ASP A 76 5.31 -12.68 -24.64
N GLY A 77 4.83 -12.81 -23.41
CA GLY A 77 4.07 -11.78 -22.72
C GLY A 77 2.62 -11.68 -23.12
N ALA A 78 2.12 -12.58 -23.96
CA ALA A 78 0.74 -12.53 -24.41
C ALA A 78 -0.20 -13.14 -23.38
N ILE A 79 -1.12 -12.32 -22.87
CA ILE A 79 -2.30 -12.79 -22.13
C ILE A 79 -3.52 -12.56 -23.03
N PRO A 80 -4.33 -13.59 -23.34
CA PRO A 80 -5.56 -13.38 -24.10
C PRO A 80 -6.53 -12.50 -23.29
N VAL A 81 -7.55 -11.95 -23.95
CA VAL A 81 -8.64 -11.28 -23.23
C VAL A 81 -9.38 -12.33 -22.40
N LEU A 82 -9.40 -12.14 -21.08
CA LEU A 82 -10.04 -13.03 -20.12
C LEU A 82 -11.28 -12.37 -19.51
N SER A 83 -12.14 -13.17 -18.89
CA SER A 83 -13.18 -12.62 -18.01
C SER A 83 -12.52 -12.01 -16.77
N GLU A 84 -13.18 -11.06 -16.11
CA GLU A 84 -12.67 -10.44 -14.88
C GLU A 84 -12.40 -11.48 -13.78
N SER A 85 -13.29 -12.45 -13.63
CA SER A 85 -13.12 -13.58 -12.71
C SER A 85 -11.88 -14.42 -13.04
N ASP A 86 -11.58 -14.59 -14.33
CA ASP A 86 -10.38 -15.31 -14.78
C ASP A 86 -9.10 -14.47 -14.61
N TYR A 87 -9.16 -13.15 -14.78
CA TYR A 87 -8.05 -12.26 -14.43
C TYR A 87 -7.75 -12.28 -12.93
N GLN A 88 -8.78 -12.26 -12.07
CA GLN A 88 -8.60 -12.38 -10.62
C GLN A 88 -8.04 -13.75 -10.21
N GLN A 89 -8.49 -14.83 -10.86
CA GLN A 89 -7.92 -16.16 -10.64
C GLN A 89 -6.45 -16.21 -11.08
N LEU A 90 -6.13 -15.64 -12.25
CA LEU A 90 -4.75 -15.55 -12.74
C LEU A 90 -3.87 -14.66 -11.85
N LEU A 91 -4.39 -13.57 -11.31
CA LEU A 91 -3.67 -12.68 -10.39
C LEU A 91 -3.19 -13.43 -9.15
N ARG A 92 -4.05 -14.26 -8.54
CA ARG A 92 -3.68 -15.11 -7.39
C ARG A 92 -2.56 -16.09 -7.71
N GLU A 93 -2.52 -16.61 -8.94
CA GLU A 93 -1.41 -17.46 -9.37
C GLU A 93 -0.14 -16.64 -9.62
N ALA A 94 -0.26 -15.46 -10.25
CA ALA A 94 0.87 -14.56 -10.48
C ALA A 94 1.56 -14.12 -9.18
N GLU A 95 0.76 -13.77 -8.15
CA GLU A 95 1.25 -13.46 -6.81
C GLU A 95 1.95 -14.66 -6.16
N TYR A 96 1.36 -15.86 -6.26
CA TYR A 96 1.95 -17.08 -5.70
C TYR A 96 3.31 -17.39 -6.33
N TYR A 97 3.40 -17.30 -7.65
CA TYR A 97 4.66 -17.53 -8.39
C TYR A 97 5.62 -16.34 -8.33
N GLN A 98 5.24 -15.23 -7.70
CA GLN A 98 6.05 -14.00 -7.60
C GLN A 98 6.42 -13.44 -8.98
N LEU A 99 5.45 -13.42 -9.91
CA LEU A 99 5.59 -12.89 -11.26
C LEU A 99 5.16 -11.42 -11.27
N LEU A 100 6.03 -10.53 -10.76
CA LEU A 100 5.67 -9.12 -10.52
C LEU A 100 5.23 -8.41 -11.80
N GLY A 101 5.90 -8.63 -12.93
CA GLY A 101 5.49 -8.04 -14.20
C GLY A 101 4.11 -8.53 -14.66
N LEU A 102 3.74 -9.78 -14.39
CA LEU A 102 2.40 -10.29 -14.67
C LEU A 102 1.34 -9.71 -13.72
N VAL A 103 1.70 -9.54 -12.44
CA VAL A 103 0.85 -8.86 -11.44
C VAL A 103 0.54 -7.45 -11.91
N ASP A 104 1.56 -6.69 -12.30
CA ASP A 104 1.43 -5.33 -12.82
C ASP A 104 0.59 -5.32 -14.10
N TYR A 105 0.87 -6.20 -15.06
CA TYR A 105 0.08 -6.32 -16.29
C TYR A 105 -1.41 -6.61 -16.02
N ILE A 106 -1.72 -7.51 -15.09
CA ILE A 106 -3.11 -7.84 -14.75
C ILE A 106 -3.77 -6.68 -14.01
N ASN A 107 -3.06 -6.02 -13.10
CA ASN A 107 -3.56 -4.84 -12.39
C ASN A 107 -3.80 -3.66 -13.35
N GLU A 108 -2.91 -3.45 -14.32
CA GLU A 108 -3.12 -2.53 -15.43
C GLU A 108 -4.34 -2.95 -16.25
N ARG A 109 -4.48 -4.22 -16.65
CA ARG A 109 -5.64 -4.68 -17.44
C ARG A 109 -6.96 -4.63 -16.69
N LEU A 110 -6.96 -4.87 -15.38
CA LEU A 110 -8.10 -4.66 -14.50
C LEU A 110 -8.35 -3.17 -14.27
N GLY A 111 -7.33 -2.31 -14.45
CA GLY A 111 -7.40 -0.85 -14.39
C GLY A 111 -7.74 -0.15 -15.71
N TRP A 112 -7.58 -0.80 -16.88
CA TRP A 112 -7.89 -0.28 -18.22
C TRP A 112 -9.20 -0.87 -18.75
N LYS A 113 -10.33 -0.33 -18.29
CA LYS A 113 -11.52 -0.25 -19.14
C LYS A 113 -11.67 1.18 -19.64
N GLU A 114 -11.28 1.40 -20.89
CA GLU A 114 -12.07 2.29 -21.74
C GLU A 114 -13.44 1.60 -21.92
N THR A 115 -14.42 2.02 -21.13
CA THR A 115 -15.74 2.22 -21.70
C THR A 115 -16.09 3.68 -21.58
N ASP A 116 -15.71 4.41 -22.63
CA ASP A 116 -16.46 5.58 -23.05
C ASP A 116 -17.81 5.11 -23.61
N ASN A 117 -18.66 4.68 -22.69
CA ASN A 117 -20.11 4.68 -22.79
C ASN A 117 -20.62 4.85 -21.35
N SER A 118 -20.34 6.01 -20.75
CA SER A 118 -20.90 6.43 -19.46
C SER A 118 -20.79 5.40 -18.31
N GLU A 119 -19.61 4.80 -18.08
CA GLU A 119 -19.33 4.19 -16.77
C GLU A 119 -19.13 5.34 -15.77
N ALA A 120 -20.10 5.52 -14.88
CA ALA A 120 -20.08 6.58 -13.89
C ALA A 120 -18.75 6.55 -13.11
N GLU A 121 -18.01 7.67 -13.12
CA GLU A 121 -17.03 7.96 -12.06
C GLU A 121 -17.69 7.58 -10.74
N LEU A 122 -17.02 6.75 -9.93
CA LEU A 122 -17.58 6.29 -8.66
C LEU A 122 -18.05 7.51 -7.88
N THR A 123 -19.36 7.75 -7.81
CA THR A 123 -19.84 9.02 -7.29
C THR A 123 -19.91 8.96 -5.77
N ARG A 124 -20.01 10.13 -5.13
CA ARG A 124 -20.39 10.21 -3.71
C ARG A 124 -21.65 9.38 -3.40
N LYS A 125 -22.62 9.32 -4.33
CA LYS A 125 -23.86 8.54 -4.16
C LYS A 125 -23.58 7.04 -4.12
N ASP A 126 -22.63 6.57 -4.93
CA ASP A 126 -22.21 5.17 -4.94
C ASP A 126 -21.50 4.81 -3.62
N VAL A 127 -20.63 5.70 -3.12
CA VAL A 127 -20.01 5.53 -1.79
C VAL A 127 -21.06 5.47 -0.68
N ILE A 128 -22.05 6.37 -0.70
CA ILE A 128 -23.17 6.37 0.26
C ILE A 128 -23.94 5.05 0.19
N LYS A 129 -24.19 4.54 -1.01
CA LYS A 129 -24.89 3.26 -1.19
C LYS A 129 -24.07 2.10 -0.63
N CYS A 130 -22.75 2.09 -0.86
CA CYS A 130 -21.86 1.07 -0.31
C CYS A 130 -21.90 1.04 1.21
N ILE A 131 -21.76 2.20 1.89
CA ILE A 131 -21.71 2.25 3.37
C ILE A 131 -23.00 1.80 4.03
N GLN A 132 -24.13 1.88 3.32
CA GLN A 132 -25.42 1.39 3.80
C GLN A 132 -25.58 -0.13 3.72
N THR A 133 -24.77 -0.84 2.91
CA THR A 133 -24.97 -2.27 2.60
C THR A 133 -24.09 -3.26 3.37
N GLN A 134 -23.41 -2.82 4.44
CA GLN A 134 -22.50 -3.56 5.36
C GLN A 134 -21.03 -3.75 4.90
N ARG A 135 -20.09 -3.54 5.85
CA ARG A 135 -18.61 -3.70 5.80
C ARG A 135 -17.96 -3.37 4.46
N VAL A 136 -17.86 -2.07 4.18
CA VAL A 136 -17.24 -1.55 2.97
C VAL A 136 -15.73 -1.57 3.06
N ARG A 137 -15.09 -1.94 1.95
CA ARG A 137 -13.65 -1.76 1.72
C ARG A 137 -13.50 -1.05 0.39
N PHE A 138 -12.73 0.02 0.38
CA PHE A 138 -12.29 0.75 -0.81
C PHE A 138 -10.81 0.51 -1.09
N ARG A 139 -10.29 -0.65 -0.68
CA ARG A 139 -8.89 -1.02 -0.89
C ARG A 139 -8.56 -1.01 -2.39
N GLY A 140 -7.55 -0.25 -2.80
CA GLY A 140 -7.12 -0.15 -4.20
C GLY A 140 -8.08 0.63 -5.12
N VAL A 141 -9.15 1.24 -4.58
CA VAL A 141 -10.14 1.95 -5.39
C VAL A 141 -9.68 3.39 -5.66
N ASN A 142 -10.00 3.93 -6.83
CA ASN A 142 -9.84 5.35 -7.12
C ASN A 142 -11.08 6.13 -6.67
N LEU A 143 -10.90 6.99 -5.67
CA LEU A 143 -11.88 7.92 -5.12
C LEU A 143 -11.46 9.38 -5.34
N SER A 144 -10.46 9.61 -6.19
CA SER A 144 -9.84 10.92 -6.35
C SER A 144 -10.87 11.98 -6.76
N GLY A 145 -10.78 13.16 -6.15
CA GLY A 145 -11.67 14.29 -6.43
C GLY A 145 -13.07 14.19 -5.84
N LEU A 146 -13.41 13.10 -5.14
CA LEU A 146 -14.75 12.96 -4.56
C LEU A 146 -14.91 13.84 -3.31
N ASP A 147 -16.10 14.41 -3.18
CA ASP A 147 -16.57 14.92 -1.91
C ASP A 147 -17.10 13.74 -1.08
N LEU A 148 -16.38 13.39 -0.02
CA LEU A 148 -16.74 12.41 1.02
C LEU A 148 -16.92 13.09 2.40
N SER A 149 -17.06 14.42 2.42
CA SER A 149 -17.22 15.23 3.62
C SER A 149 -18.43 14.78 4.44
N LYS A 150 -18.36 14.86 5.77
CA LYS A 150 -19.46 14.56 6.72
C LYS A 150 -20.00 13.13 6.68
N LEU A 151 -19.45 12.22 5.87
CA LEU A 151 -19.88 10.83 5.84
C LEU A 151 -19.38 10.08 7.08
N ASP A 152 -20.13 9.06 7.49
CA ASP A 152 -19.63 8.05 8.42
C ASP A 152 -18.91 6.96 7.62
N LEU A 153 -17.59 6.97 7.76
CA LEU A 153 -16.62 6.10 7.12
C LEU A 153 -15.74 5.44 8.19
N SER A 154 -16.25 5.32 9.41
CA SER A 154 -15.57 4.64 10.50
C SER A 154 -15.27 3.18 10.14
N GLU A 155 -14.08 2.72 10.50
CA GLU A 155 -13.57 1.36 10.28
C GLU A 155 -13.48 0.93 8.79
N VAL A 156 -13.66 1.85 7.84
CA VAL A 156 -13.52 1.57 6.41
C VAL A 156 -12.06 1.40 6.03
N ASP A 157 -11.78 0.42 5.16
CA ASP A 157 -10.43 0.15 4.65
C ASP A 157 -10.21 0.83 3.29
N PHE A 158 -9.41 1.89 3.26
CA PHE A 158 -8.91 2.63 2.10
C PHE A 158 -7.45 2.29 1.78
N SER A 159 -6.89 1.23 2.34
CA SER A 159 -5.47 0.91 2.10
C SER A 159 -5.20 0.76 0.59
N TYR A 160 -4.07 1.25 0.10
CA TYR A 160 -3.69 1.22 -1.33
C TYR A 160 -4.66 1.96 -2.27
N ALA A 161 -5.68 2.67 -1.76
CA ALA A 161 -6.58 3.46 -2.59
C ALA A 161 -5.88 4.69 -3.16
N CYS A 162 -6.43 5.23 -4.25
CA CYS A 162 -6.07 6.55 -4.74
C CYS A 162 -7.18 7.52 -4.31
N ILE A 163 -6.89 8.37 -3.33
CA ILE A 163 -7.82 9.37 -2.80
C ILE A 163 -7.31 10.79 -3.05
N LYS A 164 -6.49 11.02 -4.07
CA LYS A 164 -5.92 12.35 -4.36
C LYS A 164 -7.02 13.40 -4.53
N ASN A 165 -6.83 14.59 -3.97
CA ASN A 165 -7.82 15.68 -4.03
C ASN A 165 -9.21 15.31 -3.49
N THR A 166 -9.33 14.31 -2.61
CA THR A 166 -10.62 13.91 -2.03
C THR A 166 -10.93 14.75 -0.80
N ASP A 167 -12.18 15.15 -0.64
CA ASP A 167 -12.63 15.93 0.51
C ASP A 167 -13.27 15.01 1.57
N PHE A 168 -12.59 14.80 2.70
CA PHE A 168 -13.08 14.13 3.90
C PHE A 168 -13.42 15.11 5.03
N SER A 169 -13.62 16.39 4.73
CA SER A 169 -13.86 17.40 5.77
C SER A 169 -15.05 17.02 6.64
N TYR A 170 -14.90 17.12 7.97
CA TYR A 170 -15.93 16.75 8.95
C TYR A 170 -16.41 15.28 8.90
N ALA A 171 -15.75 14.40 8.13
CA ALA A 171 -16.13 12.99 8.08
C ALA A 171 -15.79 12.27 9.39
N ASN A 172 -16.58 11.26 9.75
CA ASN A 172 -16.21 10.32 10.79
C ASN A 172 -15.37 9.20 10.16
N LEU A 173 -14.08 9.18 10.44
CA LEU A 173 -13.13 8.19 9.94
C LEU A 173 -12.53 7.36 11.09
N TYR A 174 -13.16 7.35 12.26
CA TYR A 174 -12.68 6.59 13.43
C TYR A 174 -12.25 5.18 13.05
N LYS A 175 -11.01 4.80 13.36
CA LYS A 175 -10.40 3.48 13.03
C LYS A 175 -10.37 3.10 11.54
N ALA A 176 -10.57 4.04 10.63
CA ALA A 176 -10.39 3.80 9.21
C ALA A 176 -8.90 3.49 8.90
N LYS A 177 -8.69 2.69 7.86
CA LYS A 177 -7.36 2.27 7.40
C LYS A 177 -7.00 2.97 6.11
N PHE A 178 -5.80 3.50 6.07
CA PHE A 178 -5.20 4.28 4.99
C PHE A 178 -3.76 3.82 4.72
N GLY A 179 -3.42 2.57 5.05
CA GLY A 179 -2.07 2.05 4.84
C GLY A 179 -1.69 2.12 3.36
N GLN A 180 -0.52 2.71 3.05
CA GLN A 180 -0.02 2.85 1.67
C GLN A 180 -1.02 3.56 0.73
N VAL A 181 -1.87 4.46 1.24
CA VAL A 181 -2.82 5.21 0.42
C VAL A 181 -2.11 6.34 -0.34
N GLU A 182 -2.57 6.65 -1.55
CA GLU A 182 -2.18 7.85 -2.29
C GLU A 182 -3.22 8.96 -2.04
N ALA A 183 -2.96 9.82 -1.06
CA ALA A 183 -3.88 10.85 -0.57
C ALA A 183 -3.38 12.29 -0.79
N SER A 184 -2.41 12.50 -1.68
CA SER A 184 -1.85 13.84 -1.93
C SER A 184 -2.95 14.88 -2.21
N SER A 185 -2.79 16.06 -1.64
CA SER A 185 -3.71 17.20 -1.79
C SER A 185 -5.15 16.95 -1.32
N SER A 186 -5.38 15.97 -0.44
CA SER A 186 -6.71 15.70 0.12
C SER A 186 -7.04 16.60 1.30
N SER A 187 -8.33 16.82 1.57
CA SER A 187 -8.77 17.51 2.77
C SER A 187 -9.30 16.52 3.80
N PHE A 188 -8.85 16.63 5.03
CA PHE A 188 -9.37 15.98 6.23
C PHE A 188 -9.76 17.02 7.28
N GLN A 189 -10.05 18.25 6.87
CA GLN A 189 -10.31 19.36 7.78
C GLN A 189 -11.42 19.02 8.77
N ASN A 190 -11.19 19.20 10.07
CA ASN A 190 -12.13 18.88 11.15
C ASN A 190 -12.66 17.42 11.14
N ALA A 191 -12.00 16.48 10.46
CA ALA A 191 -12.42 15.08 10.44
C ALA A 191 -12.09 14.36 11.77
N ILE A 192 -12.83 13.30 12.08
CA ILE A 192 -12.55 12.42 13.22
C ILE A 192 -11.68 11.27 12.72
N LEU A 193 -10.38 11.35 12.98
CA LEU A 193 -9.34 10.41 12.52
C LEU A 193 -8.70 9.62 13.69
N ARG A 194 -9.45 9.49 14.79
CA ARG A 194 -8.98 8.81 15.99
C ARG A 194 -8.67 7.35 15.68
N GLU A 195 -7.50 6.89 16.14
CA GLU A 195 -7.05 5.50 15.99
C GLU A 195 -6.98 5.01 14.52
N CYS A 196 -6.84 5.92 13.55
CA CYS A 196 -6.63 5.55 12.14
C CYS A 196 -5.24 4.98 11.87
N GLU A 197 -5.11 4.21 10.79
CA GLU A 197 -3.85 3.64 10.32
C GLU A 197 -3.40 4.29 9.00
N PHE A 198 -2.39 5.15 9.01
CA PHE A 198 -1.77 5.83 7.86
C PHE A 198 -0.34 5.32 7.58
N ILE A 199 -0.03 4.07 7.93
CA ILE A 199 1.34 3.54 7.81
C ILE A 199 1.80 3.58 6.35
N GLY A 200 2.90 4.29 6.10
CA GLY A 200 3.46 4.45 4.75
C GLY A 200 2.56 5.22 3.77
N ALA A 201 1.53 5.91 4.25
CA ALA A 201 0.64 6.70 3.40
C ALA A 201 1.35 7.91 2.79
N ASN A 202 0.96 8.28 1.57
CA ASN A 202 1.34 9.53 0.95
C ASN A 202 0.24 10.58 1.13
N LEU A 203 0.44 11.53 2.05
CA LEU A 203 -0.48 12.65 2.28
C LEU A 203 0.10 14.00 1.82
N GLU A 204 1.14 14.01 0.98
CA GLU A 204 1.79 15.26 0.55
C GLU A 204 0.79 16.37 0.21
N GLU A 205 1.00 17.58 0.76
CA GLU A 205 0.13 18.76 0.58
C GLU A 205 -1.33 18.60 1.05
N SER A 206 -1.64 17.61 1.88
CA SER A 206 -2.98 17.44 2.45
C SER A 206 -3.29 18.44 3.58
N ILE A 207 -4.56 18.74 3.77
CA ILE A 207 -5.06 19.66 4.80
C ILE A 207 -5.73 18.85 5.91
N LEU A 208 -5.18 18.86 7.12
CA LEU A 208 -5.70 18.16 8.30
C LEU A 208 -6.07 19.13 9.43
N ASP A 209 -6.25 20.41 9.11
CA ASP A 209 -6.53 21.47 10.07
C ASP A 209 -7.74 21.15 10.95
N GLY A 210 -7.59 21.30 12.26
CA GLY A 210 -8.64 21.03 13.26
C GLY A 210 -9.09 19.57 13.35
N ALA A 211 -8.49 18.64 12.59
CA ALA A 211 -8.84 17.23 12.66
C ALA A 211 -8.42 16.60 14.00
N ASN A 212 -9.04 15.47 14.34
CA ASN A 212 -8.72 14.70 15.54
C ASN A 212 -8.00 13.40 15.16
N LEU A 213 -6.67 13.40 15.19
CA LEU A 213 -5.78 12.26 14.96
C LEU A 213 -5.26 11.64 16.27
N ARG A 214 -6.01 11.75 17.38
CA ARG A 214 -5.59 11.17 18.65
C ARG A 214 -5.33 9.67 18.51
N SER A 215 -4.15 9.24 18.93
CA SER A 215 -3.68 7.85 18.83
C SER A 215 -3.67 7.26 17.40
N ALA A 216 -3.68 8.10 16.36
CA ALA A 216 -3.51 7.63 14.99
C ALA A 216 -2.08 7.15 14.73
N ASN A 217 -1.93 6.18 13.84
CA ASN A 217 -0.64 5.66 13.42
C ASN A 217 -0.22 6.21 12.06
N LEU A 218 0.70 7.17 12.05
CA LEU A 218 1.29 7.83 10.88
C LEU A 218 2.76 7.42 10.68
N GLN A 219 3.15 6.26 11.20
CA GLN A 219 4.52 5.75 11.03
C GLN A 219 4.89 5.66 9.55
N ASP A 220 6.11 6.10 9.20
CA ASP A 220 6.65 6.09 7.84
C ASP A 220 5.83 6.90 6.80
N ALA A 221 4.83 7.69 7.22
CA ALA A 221 4.00 8.46 6.31
C ALA A 221 4.76 9.65 5.67
N CYS A 222 4.45 9.96 4.41
CA CYS A 222 4.86 11.19 3.76
C CYS A 222 3.84 12.29 4.09
N LEU A 223 4.23 13.24 4.94
CA LEU A 223 3.43 14.37 5.41
C LEU A 223 4.05 15.71 4.98
N THR A 224 4.84 15.68 3.90
CA THR A 224 5.55 16.86 3.38
C THR A 224 4.54 17.93 3.01
N ARG A 225 4.79 19.18 3.43
CA ARG A 225 3.95 20.36 3.13
C ARG A 225 2.48 20.22 3.54
N CYS A 226 2.16 19.30 4.45
CA CYS A 226 0.81 19.17 5.02
C CYS A 226 0.48 20.34 5.95
N SER A 227 -0.81 20.65 6.06
CA SER A 227 -1.33 21.56 7.09
C SER A 227 -1.97 20.75 8.22
N PHE A 228 -1.58 21.01 9.45
CA PHE A 228 -2.07 20.42 10.70
C PHE A 228 -2.40 21.53 11.72
N ILE A 229 -2.89 22.68 11.25
CA ILE A 229 -3.15 23.83 12.10
C ILE A 229 -4.26 23.45 13.08
N LEU A 230 -4.01 23.63 14.38
CA LEU A 230 -4.93 23.29 15.47
C LEU A 230 -5.39 21.81 15.49
N THR A 231 -4.65 20.91 14.84
CA THR A 231 -4.96 19.47 14.83
C THR A 231 -4.63 18.81 16.17
N ASP A 232 -5.47 17.87 16.63
CA ASP A 232 -5.18 17.04 17.80
C ASP A 232 -4.43 15.76 17.39
N LEU A 233 -3.14 15.71 17.65
CA LEU A 233 -2.23 14.58 17.44
C LEU A 233 -1.81 13.94 18.78
N HIS A 234 -2.60 14.11 19.84
CA HIS A 234 -2.25 13.58 21.15
C HIS A 234 -2.02 12.07 21.10
N SER A 235 -0.88 11.62 21.61
CA SER A 235 -0.43 10.21 21.58
C SER A 235 -0.37 9.59 20.16
N ALA A 236 -0.29 10.39 19.09
CA ALA A 236 -0.12 9.87 17.74
C ALA A 236 1.28 9.24 17.56
N HIS A 237 1.36 8.24 16.68
CA HIS A 237 2.62 7.59 16.30
C HIS A 237 3.12 8.20 14.99
N LEU A 238 4.23 8.92 15.05
CA LEU A 238 4.85 9.66 13.95
C LEU A 238 6.31 9.23 13.75
N GLN A 239 6.68 8.04 14.25
CA GLN A 239 8.03 7.52 14.06
C GLN A 239 8.38 7.54 12.58
N THR A 240 9.59 8.02 12.27
CA THR A 240 10.14 8.07 10.91
C THR A 240 9.30 8.81 9.84
N ALA A 241 8.20 9.45 10.24
CA ALA A 241 7.35 10.23 9.33
C ALA A 241 8.10 11.45 8.78
N ASN A 242 7.76 11.82 7.54
CA ASN A 242 8.34 12.99 6.89
C ASN A 242 7.41 14.20 7.00
N LEU A 243 7.68 15.12 7.92
CA LEU A 243 6.93 16.35 8.17
C LEU A 243 7.65 17.60 7.60
N THR A 244 8.56 17.40 6.63
CA THR A 244 9.32 18.49 6.02
C THR A 244 8.37 19.57 5.49
N GLN A 245 8.62 20.82 5.87
CA GLN A 245 7.79 21.99 5.52
C GLN A 245 6.31 21.90 5.92
N ALA A 246 5.92 21.00 6.83
CA ALA A 246 4.55 20.93 7.34
C ALA A 246 4.23 22.10 8.31
N ASP A 247 2.97 22.51 8.36
CA ASP A 247 2.48 23.55 9.26
C ASP A 247 1.67 22.95 10.41
N LEU A 248 2.24 22.89 11.61
CA LEU A 248 1.63 22.38 12.84
C LEU A 248 1.34 23.50 13.85
N ARG A 249 1.06 24.73 13.38
CA ARG A 249 0.74 25.85 14.27
C ARG A 249 -0.42 25.52 15.21
N GLY A 250 -0.16 25.67 16.51
CA GLY A 250 -1.14 25.39 17.56
C GLY A 250 -1.59 23.92 17.67
N ALA A 251 -0.96 22.98 16.96
CA ALA A 251 -1.30 21.56 17.03
C ALA A 251 -1.03 20.98 18.43
N ASN A 252 -1.82 20.00 18.84
CA ASN A 252 -1.61 19.26 20.08
C ASN A 252 -0.87 17.95 19.83
N LEU A 253 0.43 17.91 20.09
CA LEU A 253 1.32 16.74 19.96
C LEU A 253 1.68 16.16 21.34
N GLU A 254 0.87 16.40 22.38
CA GLU A 254 1.17 15.90 23.71
C GLU A 254 1.27 14.37 23.71
N ALA A 255 2.35 13.84 24.29
CA ALA A 255 2.69 12.42 24.31
C ALA A 255 2.84 11.75 22.92
N ALA A 256 2.88 12.51 21.83
CA ALA A 256 3.12 11.97 20.50
C ALA A 256 4.54 11.38 20.38
N ASN A 257 4.69 10.33 19.58
CA ASN A 257 5.98 9.70 19.33
C ASN A 257 6.54 10.16 17.98
N LEU A 258 7.51 11.07 17.99
CA LEU A 258 8.17 11.61 16.80
C LEU A 258 9.59 11.07 16.63
N LYS A 259 9.93 9.90 17.22
CA LYS A 259 11.30 9.36 17.13
C LYS A 259 11.75 9.25 15.67
N GLY A 260 12.85 9.92 15.33
CA GLY A 260 13.43 9.92 13.99
C GLY A 260 12.58 10.59 12.89
N ALA A 261 11.55 11.35 13.26
CA ALA A 261 10.76 12.12 12.30
C ALA A 261 11.60 13.22 11.63
N LYS A 262 11.33 13.51 10.35
CA LYS A 262 11.99 14.59 9.61
C LYS A 262 11.19 15.89 9.78
N LEU A 263 11.79 16.90 10.41
CA LEU A 263 11.12 18.18 10.73
C LEU A 263 11.75 19.41 10.05
N SER A 264 12.54 19.24 8.98
CA SER A 264 13.19 20.39 8.34
C SER A 264 12.14 21.38 7.82
N GLY A 265 12.24 22.65 8.23
CA GLY A 265 11.30 23.70 7.83
C GLY A 265 9.90 23.59 8.46
N THR A 266 9.66 22.66 9.39
CA THR A 266 8.35 22.49 10.01
C THR A 266 7.99 23.68 10.92
N ASN A 267 6.75 24.17 10.82
CA ASN A 267 6.24 25.21 11.69
C ASN A 267 5.51 24.62 12.91
N LEU A 268 6.10 24.74 14.10
CA LEU A 268 5.54 24.27 15.37
C LEU A 268 5.16 25.44 16.30
N GLN A 269 4.95 26.63 15.76
CA GLN A 269 4.64 27.81 16.57
C GLN A 269 3.35 27.59 17.39
N GLY A 270 3.45 27.78 18.71
CA GLY A 270 2.35 27.56 19.64
C GLY A 270 1.93 26.09 19.85
N ALA A 271 2.61 25.12 19.23
CA ALA A 271 2.26 23.71 19.35
C ALA A 271 2.51 23.17 20.78
N ASN A 272 1.69 22.21 21.21
CA ASN A 272 1.88 21.51 22.47
C ASN A 272 2.65 20.20 22.26
N LEU A 273 3.94 20.17 22.59
CA LEU A 273 4.81 19.00 22.52
C LEU A 273 5.12 18.43 23.92
N GLN A 274 4.28 18.72 24.91
CA GLN A 274 4.50 18.21 26.27
C GLN A 274 4.57 16.69 26.26
N ARG A 275 5.57 16.12 26.94
CA ARG A 275 5.78 14.67 27.04
C ARG A 275 5.98 13.96 25.68
N ALA A 276 6.20 14.69 24.59
CA ALA A 276 6.46 14.12 23.28
C ALA A 276 7.82 13.40 23.25
N TYR A 277 7.92 12.32 22.47
CA TYR A 277 9.18 11.60 22.24
C TYR A 277 9.86 12.14 20.99
N LEU A 278 10.84 13.02 21.17
CA LEU A 278 11.58 13.71 20.10
C LEU A 278 13.03 13.20 20.00
N ARG A 279 13.25 11.92 20.31
CA ARG A 279 14.60 11.33 20.24
C ARG A 279 15.07 11.25 18.79
N GLU A 280 16.35 11.55 18.57
CA GLU A 280 17.00 11.44 17.25
C GLU A 280 16.33 12.34 16.18
N VAL A 281 15.73 13.46 16.61
CA VAL A 281 15.08 14.44 15.73
C VAL A 281 16.00 15.63 15.50
N ASP A 282 16.02 16.15 14.27
CA ASP A 282 16.68 17.41 13.92
C ASP A 282 15.69 18.59 14.00
N LEU A 283 15.98 19.54 14.88
CA LEU A 283 15.16 20.72 15.15
C LEU A 283 15.77 22.04 14.63
N ARG A 284 16.94 22.01 13.96
CA ARG A 284 17.68 23.23 13.56
C ARG A 284 16.87 24.19 12.69
N ASP A 285 16.05 23.65 11.80
CA ASP A 285 15.22 24.42 10.86
C ASP A 285 13.73 24.48 11.28
N THR A 286 13.41 24.16 12.53
CA THR A 286 12.02 24.19 13.02
C THR A 286 11.64 25.52 13.64
N GLN A 287 10.41 25.99 13.41
CA GLN A 287 9.89 27.18 14.07
C GLN A 287 9.17 26.80 15.37
N LEU A 288 9.82 27.02 16.51
CA LEU A 288 9.32 26.59 17.84
C LEU A 288 8.78 27.75 18.72
N THR A 289 8.57 28.94 18.16
CA THR A 289 8.10 30.11 18.93
C THR A 289 6.82 29.78 19.70
N GLY A 290 6.83 29.92 21.03
CA GLY A 290 5.66 29.61 21.86
C GLY A 290 5.30 28.12 22.00
N ALA A 291 6.09 27.21 21.43
CA ALA A 291 5.87 25.77 21.57
C ALA A 291 6.10 25.31 23.02
N LYS A 292 5.25 24.40 23.52
CA LYS A 292 5.33 23.86 24.89
C LYS A 292 6.07 22.52 24.87
N LEU A 293 7.27 22.46 25.46
CA LEU A 293 8.13 21.25 25.46
C LEU A 293 8.25 20.59 26.86
N GLY A 294 7.36 20.93 27.80
CA GLY A 294 7.43 20.42 29.17
C GLY A 294 7.41 18.88 29.23
N GLY A 295 8.48 18.29 29.76
CA GLY A 295 8.62 16.82 29.87
C GLY A 295 8.89 16.11 28.54
N ALA A 296 9.14 16.81 27.44
CA ALA A 296 9.51 16.19 26.17
C ALA A 296 10.85 15.47 26.27
N ASN A 297 10.97 14.30 25.64
CA ASN A 297 12.20 13.52 25.58
C ASN A 297 13.03 13.91 24.37
N LEU A 298 14.05 14.74 24.60
CA LEU A 298 14.95 15.29 23.57
C LEU A 298 16.29 14.55 23.47
N LEU A 299 16.41 13.33 24.00
CA LEU A 299 17.70 12.63 23.99
C LEU A 299 18.16 12.37 22.55
N GLY A 300 19.35 12.89 22.20
CA GLY A 300 19.90 12.77 20.85
C GLY A 300 19.24 13.69 19.81
N ALA A 301 18.35 14.59 20.23
CA ALA A 301 17.86 15.66 19.36
C ALA A 301 18.98 16.68 19.13
N ILE A 302 19.07 17.20 17.91
CA ILE A 302 19.96 18.31 17.55
C ILE A 302 19.14 19.57 17.32
N ARG A 303 19.66 20.72 17.76
CA ARG A 303 19.01 22.02 17.66
C ARG A 303 20.02 23.06 17.21
#